data_AF-A0AAF3EWC4-F1
#
_entry.id   AF-A0AAF3EWC4-F1
#
_cell.length_a   1.000
_cell.length_b   1.000
_cell.length_c   1.000
_cell.angle_alpha   90.00
_cell.angle_beta   90.00
_cell.angle_gamma   90.00
#
_symmetry.space_group_name_H-M   'P 1'
#
loop_
_entity.id
_entity.type
_entity.pdbx_description
1 polymer ?
#
loop_
_entity_poly.entity_id
_entity_poly.type
_entity_poly.pdbx_seq_one_letter_code
_entity_poly.pdbx_strand_id
1 'polypeptide(L)' 'MSRTKRWRDGNYDLHFSESSLNLETGGTIMDSWDYGSILWVATGERCLGFEVESAGIIECACAAPQLAVDNFRKFVK' A
#
# COMPACT_ATOMS: atom_id res chain seq x y z
N MET A 1 7.82 -11.89 -16.66
CA MET A 1 8.39 -11.98 -15.30
C MET A 1 8.63 -10.56 -14.81
N SER A 2 7.68 -9.96 -14.08
CA SER A 2 7.89 -8.61 -13.51
C SER A 2 8.89 -8.73 -12.37
N ARG A 3 9.88 -7.84 -12.34
CA ARG A 3 10.80 -7.72 -11.21
C ARG A 3 10.03 -7.07 -10.06
N THR A 4 9.68 -7.86 -9.06
CA THR A 4 9.14 -7.37 -7.79
C THR A 4 10.14 -6.40 -7.18
N LYS A 5 9.79 -5.12 -7.08
CA LYS A 5 10.65 -4.12 -6.42
C LYS A 5 10.71 -4.47 -4.95
N ARG A 6 11.92 -4.61 -4.40
CA ARG A 6 12.15 -4.91 -2.98
C ARG A 6 12.55 -3.65 -2.25
N TRP A 7 11.66 -3.17 -1.38
CA TRP A 7 12.02 -2.17 -0.37
C TRP A 7 12.79 -2.85 0.76
N ARG A 8 13.54 -2.05 1.53
CA ARG A 8 14.13 -2.56 2.78
C ARG A 8 13.03 -2.57 3.84
N ASP A 9 13.07 -3.53 4.74
CA ASP A 9 12.17 -3.51 5.90
C ASP A 9 12.42 -2.24 6.72
N GLY A 10 11.35 -1.56 7.13
CA GLY A 10 11.46 -0.27 7.80
C GLY A 10 10.11 0.41 7.99
N ASN A 11 10.17 1.62 8.53
CA ASN A 11 9.00 2.46 8.73
C ASN A 11 8.74 3.30 7.48
N TYR A 12 7.54 3.16 6.95
CA TYR A 12 7.05 3.88 5.79
C TYR A 12 5.66 4.44 6.10
N ASP A 13 5.33 5.52 5.41
CA ASP A 13 4.00 6.11 5.43
C ASP A 13 3.25 5.69 4.16
N LEU A 14 2.02 5.24 4.33
CA LEU A 14 1.08 5.03 3.23
C LEU A 14 0.19 6.25 3.11
N HIS A 15 0.37 7.01 2.04
CA HIS A 15 -0.37 8.23 1.78
C HIS A 15 -1.38 8.01 0.64
N PHE A 16 -2.66 8.15 0.98
CA PHE A 16 -3.77 8.05 0.05
C PHE A 16 -4.02 9.42 -0.60
N SER A 17 -3.72 9.54 -1.89
CA SER A 17 -4.06 10.71 -2.70
C SER A 17 -5.34 10.46 -3.51
N GLU A 18 -5.81 11.45 -4.26
CA GLU A 18 -7.00 11.30 -5.10
C GLU A 18 -6.82 10.28 -6.24
N SER A 19 -5.61 10.13 -6.78
CA SER A 19 -5.34 9.28 -7.94
C SER A 19 -4.47 8.05 -7.66
N SER A 20 -3.65 8.08 -6.61
CA SER A 20 -2.72 6.99 -6.30
C SER A 20 -2.46 6.80 -4.80
N LEU A 21 -1.97 5.60 -4.46
CA LEU A 21 -1.38 5.28 -3.17
C LEU A 21 0.13 5.51 -3.24
N ASN A 22 0.66 6.36 -2.37
CA ASN A 22 2.09 6.64 -2.28
C ASN A 22 2.71 5.94 -1.08
N LEU A 23 3.86 5.32 -1.30
CA LEU A 23 4.74 4.83 -0.23
C LEU A 23 5.83 5.88 0.01
N GLU A 24 5.88 6.44 1.21
CA GLU A 24 6.77 7.54 1.56
C GLU A 24 7.71 7.17 2.72
N THR A 25 8.88 7.78 2.76
CA THR A 25 9.76 7.76 3.94
C THR A 25 10.50 9.09 4.05
N GLY A 26 10.47 9.72 5.23
CA GLY A 26 11.11 11.02 5.45
C GLY A 26 10.64 12.12 4.48
N GLY A 27 9.37 12.10 4.06
CA GLY A 27 8.79 13.05 3.09
C GLY A 27 9.21 12.82 1.64
N THR A 28 9.87 11.69 1.33
CA THR A 28 10.23 11.31 -0.04
C THR A 28 9.33 10.19 -0.53
N ILE A 29 8.73 10.35 -1.70
CA ILE A 29 7.95 9.31 -2.37
C ILE A 29 8.91 8.24 -2.92
N MET A 30 8.82 7.04 -2.36
CA MET A 30 9.61 5.87 -2.75
C MET A 30 8.93 5.06 -3.85
N ASP A 31 7.59 5.08 -3.84
CA ASP A 31 6.75 4.48 -4.87
C ASP A 31 5.36 5.11 -4.94
N SER A 32 4.70 4.93 -6.07
CA SER A 32 3.34 5.39 -6.30
C SER A 32 2.60 4.38 -7.18
N TRP A 33 1.38 4.03 -6.78
CA TRP A 33 0.55 3.06 -7.49
C TRP A 33 -0.85 3.60 -7.73
N ASP A 34 -1.29 3.57 -8.98
CA ASP A 34 -2.67 3.86 -9.32
C ASP A 34 -3.59 2.83 -8.67
N TYR A 35 -4.73 3.27 -8.14
CA TYR A 35 -5.67 2.38 -7.45
C TYR A 35 -6.17 1.21 -8.29
N GLY A 36 -6.25 1.39 -9.63
CA GLY A 36 -6.62 0.31 -10.56
C GLY A 36 -5.57 -0.80 -10.70
N SER A 37 -4.34 -0.58 -10.24
CA SER A 37 -3.27 -1.59 -10.23
C SER A 37 -3.24 -2.43 -8.94
N ILE A 38 -4.09 -2.09 -7.97
CA ILE A 38 -4.19 -2.76 -6.68
C ILE A 38 -5.23 -3.88 -6.79
N LEU A 39 -4.76 -5.12 -6.69
CA LEU A 39 -5.57 -6.30 -6.97
C LEU A 39 -6.47 -6.69 -5.80
N TRP A 40 -5.96 -6.54 -4.57
CA TRP A 40 -6.72 -6.77 -3.35
C TRP A 40 -6.09 -6.04 -2.16
N VAL A 41 -6.89 -5.87 -1.12
CA VAL A 41 -6.47 -5.36 0.19
C VAL A 41 -7.16 -6.18 1.29
N ALA A 42 -6.41 -6.51 2.33
CA ALA A 42 -6.90 -7.26 3.49
C ALA A 42 -6.27 -6.72 4.79
N THR A 43 -6.93 -7.00 5.90
CA THR A 43 -6.48 -6.60 7.24
C THR A 43 -6.49 -7.80 8.18
N GLY A 44 -5.51 -7.85 9.08
CA GLY A 44 -5.52 -8.66 10.29
C GLY A 44 -5.62 -7.77 11.54
N GLU A 45 -5.36 -8.34 12.73
CA GLU A 45 -5.48 -7.61 14.00
C GLU A 45 -4.51 -6.40 14.10
N ARG A 46 -3.33 -6.49 13.47
CA ARG A 46 -2.28 -5.46 13.51
C ARG A 46 -1.49 -5.34 12.20
N CYS A 47 -2.08 -5.80 11.11
CA CYS A 47 -1.42 -5.81 9.82
C CYS A 47 -2.39 -5.44 8.70
N LEU A 48 -1.83 -4.81 7.69
CA LEU A 48 -2.46 -4.52 6.41
C LEU A 48 -1.66 -5.26 5.33
N GLY A 49 -2.35 -5.98 4.46
CA GLY A 49 -1.76 -6.60 3.28
C GLY A 49 -2.46 -6.11 2.03
N PHE A 50 -1.71 -5.87 0.97
CA PHE A 50 -2.26 -5.57 -0.36
C PHE A 50 -1.33 -6.06 -1.47
N GLU A 51 -1.89 -6.34 -2.64
CA GLU A 51 -1.11 -6.73 -3.82
C GLU A 51 -1.23 -5.69 -4.93
N VAL A 52 -0.09 -5.34 -5.50
CA VAL A 52 0.02 -4.44 -6.66
C VAL A 52 0.55 -5.24 -7.84
N GLU A 53 -0.07 -5.13 -9.01
CA GLU A 53 0.30 -5.90 -10.20
C GLU A 53 1.80 -5.77 -10.59
N SER A 54 2.36 -4.57 -10.45
CA SER A 54 3.76 -4.28 -10.77
C SER A 54 4.74 -4.60 -9.64
N ALA A 55 4.24 -4.74 -8.41
CA ALA A 55 5.06 -4.70 -7.18
C ALA A 55 4.89 -5.93 -6.27
N GLY A 56 3.91 -6.80 -6.56
CA GLY A 56 3.60 -7.97 -5.75
C GLY A 56 2.93 -7.64 -4.43
N ILE A 57 3.03 -8.57 -3.48
CA ILE A 57 2.39 -8.47 -2.16
C ILE A 57 3.24 -7.59 -1.24
N ILE A 58 2.57 -6.65 -0.58
CA ILE A 58 3.13 -5.75 0.42
C ILE A 58 2.37 -5.96 1.73
N GLU A 59 3.13 -6.15 2.80
CA GLU A 59 2.60 -6.34 4.16
C GLU A 59 3.15 -5.25 5.08
N CYS A 60 2.26 -4.61 5.83
CA CYS A 60 2.60 -3.53 6.74
C CYS A 60 2.07 -3.86 8.14
N ALA A 61 2.92 -3.74 9.16
CA ALA A 61 2.46 -3.69 10.54
C ALA A 61 1.91 -2.28 10.82
N CYS A 62 0.66 -2.17 11.27
CA CYS A 62 0.08 -0.88 11.62
C CYS A 62 -0.98 -1.01 12.73
N ALA A 63 -1.16 0.07 13.49
CA ALA A 63 -2.02 0.06 14.67
C ALA A 63 -3.52 0.16 14.33
N ALA A 64 -3.86 0.66 13.14
CA ALA A 64 -5.24 0.88 12.70
C ALA A 64 -5.47 0.40 11.25
N PRO A 65 -5.28 -0.90 10.96
CA PRO A 65 -5.33 -1.41 9.60
C PRO A 65 -6.74 -1.31 8.97
N GLN A 66 -7.80 -1.37 9.78
CA GLN A 66 -9.18 -1.18 9.30
C GLN A 66 -9.39 0.21 8.69
N LEU A 67 -8.79 1.25 9.27
CA LEU A 67 -8.88 2.61 8.73
C LEU A 67 -8.21 2.70 7.36
N ALA A 68 -7.11 1.99 7.15
CA ALA A 68 -6.47 1.92 5.84
C ALA A 68 -7.40 1.25 4.82
N VAL A 69 -7.97 0.08 5.14
CA VAL A 69 -8.92 -0.63 4.27
C VAL A 69 -10.11 0.26 3.90
N ASP A 70 -10.67 1.01 4.85
CA ASP A 70 -11.79 1.91 4.60
C ASP A 70 -11.42 3.06 3.65
N ASN A 71 -10.16 3.51 3.67
CA ASN A 71 -9.66 4.48 2.69
C ASN A 71 -9.41 3.83 1.33
N PHE A 72 -8.83 2.63 1.27
CA PHE A 72 -8.70 1.88 0.01
C PHE A 72 -10.06 1.74 -0.70
N ARG A 73 -11.11 1.37 0.03
CA ARG A 73 -12.47 1.21 -0.53
C ARG A 73 -13.10 2.48 -1.10
N LYS A 74 -12.58 3.67 -0.78
CA LYS A 74 -13.04 4.92 -1.40
C LYS A 74 -12.51 5.09 -2.83
N PHE A 75 -11.36 4.48 -3.12
CA PHE A 75 -10.61 4.75 -4.35
C PHE A 75 -10.43 3.51 -5.24
N VAL A 76 -10.33 2.32 -4.65
CA VAL A 76 -10.32 1.03 -5.36
C VAL A 76 -11.78 0.65 -5.63
N LYS A 77 -12.15 0.58 -6.92
CA LYS A 77 -13.48 0.23 -7.40
C LYS A 77 -13.55 -1.21 -7.89
#